data_AF-A0A7S4E8N9-F1
#
_entry.id   AF-A0A7S4E8N9-F1
#
_cell.length_a   1.000
_cell.length_b   1.000
_cell.length_c   1.000
_cell.angle_alpha   90.00
_cell.angle_beta   90.00
_cell.angle_gamma   90.00
#
_symmetry.space_group_name_H-M   'P 1'
#
loop_
_entity.id
_entity.type
_entity.pdbx_description
1 polymer ?
#
loop_
_entity_poly.entity_id
_entity_poly.type
_entity_poly.pdbx_seq_one_letter_code
_entity_poly.pdbx_strand_id
1 'polypeptide(L)'
;MGPSFGAGFVGFRTLSGAAVATQVFHAEAPGGLVATPAPEPRDVIWRNIGFDTNTRATRGAIADCLVVLLLVFYVVPVTLVAMALSETALCDRYSSINNLVKSSFIADAFVKTIQPMALVGIMLLLPPLFLGLGVWQGCHSWTENTLLQMSRYYSFQIINVLLVTTISGSVVNSIEEILQEPASTFSLLGGSLPRVCAFFCCYVFMKAFAGLPLELCRGVAAAQQTLKRLIYPSATQQDRKHAFLGLRDIAGPGWFSFGKYGAQDLLVVVVMMVYVVMSPVVLVPGLLFFSIGSVVYRHQLLFVYEPLFESGGLLWPRFYRRILFSVFLTQFTMVGLFFSKKAYMQGYLTLALSAVTYLYQVRMKTLYTTSSSVAHHLPMELASRGDEEAILDEVDDLSRYVQPSLRSDGDNGVEAASETVAL
;
A
#
# COMPACT_ATOMS: atom_id res chain seq x y z
N MET A 1 28.21 -14.31 27.81
CA MET A 1 26.95 -14.80 27.21
C MET A 1 26.24 -13.60 26.61
N GLY A 2 26.07 -13.57 25.28
CA GLY A 2 25.25 -12.53 24.66
C GLY A 2 23.78 -12.68 25.07
N PRO A 3 22.93 -11.67 24.81
CA PRO A 3 21.50 -11.79 25.05
C PRO A 3 20.94 -12.98 24.27
N SER A 4 20.33 -13.94 24.99
CA SER A 4 19.64 -15.06 24.39
C SER A 4 18.27 -14.59 23.88
N PHE A 5 18.05 -14.65 22.57
CA PHE A 5 16.75 -14.37 21.97
C PHE A 5 15.87 -15.63 22.00
N GLY A 6 14.56 -15.46 22.17
CA GLY A 6 13.57 -16.54 22.15
C GLY A 6 13.16 -17.01 20.75
N ALA A 7 13.97 -16.74 19.73
CA ALA A 7 13.69 -17.04 18.33
C ALA A 7 14.94 -17.59 17.62
N GLY A 8 14.75 -18.47 16.64
CA GLY A 8 15.83 -19.06 15.87
C GLY A 8 15.35 -19.67 14.54
N PHE A 9 16.28 -19.86 13.61
CA PHE A 9 16.04 -20.53 12.34
C PHE A 9 16.37 -22.02 12.47
N VAL A 10 15.53 -22.87 11.87
CA VAL A 10 15.69 -24.33 11.88
C VAL A 10 15.66 -24.83 10.45
N GLY A 11 16.73 -25.51 10.04
CA GLY A 11 16.83 -26.18 8.74
C GLY A 11 16.36 -27.64 8.84
N PHE A 12 15.70 -28.14 7.81
CA PHE A 12 15.27 -29.52 7.68
C PHE A 12 15.93 -30.17 6.46
N ARG A 13 16.17 -31.48 6.52
CA ARG A 13 16.72 -32.24 5.38
C ARG A 13 15.74 -32.44 4.22
N THR A 14 14.45 -32.29 4.49
CA THR A 14 13.35 -32.51 3.54
C THR A 14 12.36 -31.36 3.65
N LEU A 15 11.86 -30.87 2.52
CA LEU A 15 10.76 -29.90 2.41
C LEU A 15 9.49 -30.41 3.09
N SER A 16 9.22 -31.71 2.97
CA SER A 16 8.15 -32.41 3.69
C SER A 16 8.19 -32.17 5.20
N GLY A 17 9.36 -32.40 5.81
CA GLY A 17 9.58 -32.19 7.24
C GLY A 17 9.40 -30.73 7.65
N ALA A 18 9.89 -29.79 6.85
CA ALA A 18 9.69 -28.36 7.09
C ALA A 18 8.20 -27.95 6.99
N ALA A 19 7.49 -28.44 5.97
CA ALA A 19 6.07 -28.15 5.76
C ALA A 19 5.23 -28.63 6.95
N VAL A 20 5.46 -29.86 7.42
CA VAL A 20 4.79 -30.41 8.62
C VAL A 20 5.12 -29.57 9.86
N ALA A 21 6.40 -29.22 10.08
CA ALA A 21 6.79 -28.42 11.22
C ALA A 21 6.11 -27.03 11.24
N THR A 22 5.88 -26.39 10.09
CA THR A 22 5.19 -25.08 10.06
C THR A 22 3.67 -25.15 10.28
N GLN A 23 3.06 -26.33 10.15
CA GLN A 23 1.60 -26.49 10.20
C GLN A 23 1.09 -27.14 11.49
N VAL A 24 1.98 -27.73 12.29
CA VAL A 24 1.63 -28.43 13.54
C VAL A 24 1.86 -27.53 14.76
N PHE A 25 1.03 -27.71 15.79
CA PHE A 25 1.23 -27.08 17.09
C PHE A 25 2.32 -27.82 17.89
N HIS A 26 3.36 -27.11 18.32
CA HIS A 26 4.50 -27.72 19.02
C HIS A 26 4.43 -27.66 20.54
N ALA A 27 3.68 -26.71 21.11
CA ALA A 27 3.58 -26.49 22.55
C ALA A 27 2.13 -26.61 23.03
N GLU A 28 1.96 -27.08 24.27
CA GLU A 28 0.64 -27.13 24.94
C GLU A 28 0.08 -25.73 25.20
N ALA A 29 0.94 -24.81 25.63
CA ALA A 29 0.55 -23.42 25.85
C ALA A 29 0.43 -22.67 24.51
N PRO A 30 -0.68 -21.94 24.27
CA PRO A 30 -0.83 -21.14 23.07
C PRO A 30 0.27 -20.06 23.01
N GLY A 31 0.99 -20.00 21.90
CA GLY A 31 2.09 -19.06 21.71
C GLY A 31 3.43 -19.47 22.33
N GLY A 32 3.54 -20.66 22.95
CA GLY A 32 4.79 -21.14 23.55
C GLY A 32 5.89 -21.41 22.52
N LEU A 33 5.57 -22.12 21.43
CA LEU A 33 6.46 -22.31 20.29
C LEU A 33 5.64 -22.21 19.00
N VAL A 34 5.87 -21.16 18.24
CA VAL A 34 5.18 -20.89 16.97
C VAL A 34 6.19 -21.03 15.84
N ALA A 35 5.97 -22.04 14.97
CA ALA A 35 6.76 -22.22 13.77
C ALA A 35 6.08 -21.50 12.60
N THR A 36 6.76 -20.54 12.00
CA THR A 36 6.32 -19.88 10.76
C THR A 36 7.30 -20.20 9.64
N PRO A 37 6.86 -20.23 8.37
CA PRO A 37 7.78 -20.38 7.24
C PRO A 37 8.82 -19.26 7.28
N ALA A 38 10.10 -19.64 7.20
CA ALA A 38 11.18 -18.67 7.16
C ALA A 38 11.11 -17.88 5.85
N PRO A 39 11.13 -16.53 5.88
CA PRO A 39 11.25 -15.73 4.68
C PRO A 39 12.66 -15.89 4.08
N GLU A 40 12.82 -15.55 2.80
CA GLU A 40 14.13 -15.55 2.13
C GLU A 40 15.15 -14.74 2.97
N PRO A 41 16.44 -15.15 3.06
CA PRO A 41 17.43 -14.44 3.87
C PRO A 41 17.53 -12.93 3.63
N ARG A 42 17.25 -12.47 2.42
CA ARG A 42 17.22 -11.03 2.02
C ARG A 42 15.94 -10.30 2.44
N ASP A 43 14.85 -11.04 2.62
CA ASP A 43 13.54 -10.54 3.04
C ASP A 43 13.46 -10.39 4.57
N VAL A 44 14.37 -11.01 5.32
CA VAL A 44 14.42 -10.96 6.78
C VAL A 44 14.74 -9.55 7.30
N ILE A 45 13.91 -9.04 8.21
CA ILE A 45 14.20 -7.82 8.97
C ILE A 45 14.93 -8.20 10.26
N TRP A 46 16.26 -8.27 10.20
CA TRP A 46 17.11 -8.71 11.32
C TRP A 46 16.88 -7.96 12.64
N ARG A 47 16.58 -6.67 12.56
CA ARG A 47 16.28 -5.81 13.73
C ARG A 47 15.04 -6.24 14.50
N ASN A 48 14.15 -7.01 13.89
CA ASN A 48 12.84 -7.37 14.43
C ASN A 48 12.72 -8.82 14.92
N ILE A 49 13.70 -9.68 14.66
CA ILE A 49 13.63 -11.12 15.01
C ILE A 49 13.64 -11.34 16.52
N GLY A 50 14.34 -10.48 17.27
CA GLY A 50 14.53 -10.63 18.73
C GLY A 50 13.38 -10.16 19.61
N PHE A 51 12.28 -9.65 19.05
CA PHE A 51 11.16 -9.15 19.85
C PHE A 51 10.28 -10.28 20.38
N ASP A 52 9.92 -10.19 21.66
CA ASP A 52 8.92 -11.07 22.25
C ASP A 52 7.53 -10.88 21.60
N THR A 53 6.74 -11.94 21.58
CA THR A 53 5.40 -11.95 20.98
C THR A 53 4.48 -10.94 21.63
N ASN A 54 4.55 -10.77 22.95
CA ASN A 54 3.73 -9.79 23.67
C ASN A 54 4.13 -8.35 23.33
N THR A 55 5.43 -8.07 23.27
CA THR A 55 5.94 -6.74 22.86
C THR A 55 5.51 -6.40 21.44
N ARG A 56 5.55 -7.38 20.53
CA ARG A 56 5.07 -7.19 19.16
C ARG A 56 3.56 -6.97 19.10
N ALA A 57 2.77 -7.70 19.90
CA ALA A 57 1.32 -7.53 19.96
C ALA A 57 0.93 -6.14 20.46
N THR A 58 1.57 -5.63 21.52
CA THR A 58 1.30 -4.28 22.04
C THR A 58 1.73 -3.20 21.06
N ARG A 59 2.92 -3.32 20.44
CA ARG A 59 3.37 -2.40 19.39
C ARG A 59 2.45 -2.44 18.17
N GLY A 60 1.94 -3.61 17.79
CA GLY A 60 0.94 -3.76 16.74
C GLY A 60 -0.36 -3.03 17.05
N ALA A 61 -0.90 -3.19 18.27
CA ALA A 61 -2.10 -2.47 18.70
C ALA A 61 -1.90 -0.94 18.69
N ILE A 62 -0.73 -0.47 19.14
CA ILE A 62 -0.39 0.97 19.09
C ILE A 62 -0.28 1.44 17.64
N ALA A 63 0.41 0.70 16.78
CA ALA A 63 0.55 1.04 15.36
C ALA A 63 -0.82 1.12 14.66
N ASP A 64 -1.71 0.17 14.91
CA ASP A 64 -3.05 0.18 14.32
C ASP A 64 -3.91 1.33 14.88
N CYS A 65 -3.79 1.65 16.17
CA CYS A 65 -4.42 2.83 16.75
C CYS A 65 -3.92 4.13 16.10
N LEU A 66 -2.60 4.26 15.88
CA LEU A 66 -2.00 5.41 15.18
C LEU A 66 -2.49 5.50 13.73
N VAL A 67 -2.65 4.38 13.04
CA VAL A 67 -3.23 4.36 11.68
C VAL A 67 -4.67 4.84 11.69
N VAL A 68 -5.49 4.35 12.63
CA VAL A 68 -6.90 4.80 12.76
C VAL A 68 -6.97 6.30 13.07
N LEU A 69 -6.12 6.79 13.98
CA LEU A 69 -6.01 8.21 14.29
C LEU A 69 -5.61 9.00 13.03
N LEU A 70 -4.60 8.54 12.28
CA LEU A 70 -4.21 9.16 11.02
C LEU A 70 -5.37 9.17 10.03
N LEU A 71 -6.12 8.07 9.89
CA LEU A 71 -7.26 7.99 8.97
C LEU A 71 -8.35 9.02 9.25
N VAL A 72 -8.67 9.24 10.53
CA VAL A 72 -9.73 10.17 10.96
C VAL A 72 -9.26 11.62 10.92
N PHE A 73 -8.04 11.89 11.42
CA PHE A 73 -7.53 13.26 11.55
C PHE A 73 -6.78 13.76 10.33
N TYR A 74 -6.58 12.97 9.27
CA TYR A 74 -5.85 13.38 8.06
C TYR A 74 -6.42 14.64 7.38
N VAL A 75 -7.73 14.88 7.50
CA VAL A 75 -8.36 16.07 6.94
C VAL A 75 -7.78 17.35 7.55
N VAL A 76 -7.41 17.35 8.83
CA VAL A 76 -6.89 18.53 9.55
C VAL A 76 -5.58 19.07 8.97
N PRO A 77 -4.48 18.29 8.85
CA PRO A 77 -3.25 18.81 8.25
C PRO A 77 -3.44 19.18 6.78
N VAL A 78 -4.28 18.47 6.03
CA VAL A 78 -4.58 18.79 4.63
C VAL A 78 -5.28 20.13 4.50
N THR A 79 -6.31 20.40 5.31
CA THR A 79 -7.03 21.68 5.27
C THR A 79 -6.16 22.82 5.76
N LEU A 80 -5.35 22.61 6.80
CA LEU A 80 -4.40 23.62 7.27
C LEU A 80 -3.39 24.01 6.18
N VAL A 81 -2.81 23.05 5.48
CA VAL A 81 -1.88 23.33 4.38
C VAL A 81 -2.60 23.96 3.18
N ALA A 82 -3.81 23.49 2.84
CA ALA A 82 -4.60 24.08 1.77
C ALA A 82 -4.97 25.55 2.05
N MET A 83 -5.33 25.88 3.30
CA MET A 83 -5.65 27.24 3.72
C MET A 83 -4.41 28.13 3.77
N ALA A 84 -3.30 27.63 4.31
CA ALA A 84 -2.06 28.39 4.45
C ALA A 84 -1.39 28.71 3.11
N LEU A 85 -1.50 27.81 2.14
CA LEU A 85 -0.89 27.94 0.81
C LEU A 85 -1.88 28.39 -0.28
N SER A 86 -3.08 28.83 0.09
CA SER A 86 -4.01 29.45 -0.86
C SER A 86 -3.36 30.67 -1.51
N GLU A 87 -3.63 30.88 -2.80
CA GLU A 87 -3.13 32.05 -3.56
C GLU A 87 -3.45 33.37 -2.84
N THR A 88 -4.68 33.50 -2.35
CA THR A 88 -5.13 34.67 -1.59
C THR A 88 -4.32 34.88 -0.31
N ALA A 89 -4.12 33.82 0.47
CA ALA A 89 -3.36 33.86 1.71
C ALA A 89 -1.87 34.23 1.46
N LEU A 90 -1.27 33.73 0.39
CA LEU A 90 0.10 34.03 0.00
C LEU A 90 0.27 35.49 -0.46
N CYS A 91 -0.66 35.98 -1.29
CA CYS A 91 -0.64 37.36 -1.79
C CYS A 91 -0.89 38.39 -0.68
N ASP A 92 -1.74 38.07 0.29
CA ASP A 92 -2.03 38.95 1.44
C ASP A 92 -0.88 38.95 2.47
N ARG A 93 -0.21 37.81 2.67
CA ARG A 93 0.88 37.69 3.63
C ARG A 93 2.20 38.26 3.11
N TYR A 94 2.47 38.15 1.82
CA TYR A 94 3.73 38.57 1.19
C TYR A 94 3.47 39.49 0.00
N SER A 95 3.61 40.81 0.22
CA SER A 95 3.44 41.83 -0.82
C SER A 95 4.39 41.66 -2.02
N SER A 96 5.58 41.08 -1.80
CA SER A 96 6.52 40.72 -2.87
C SER A 96 5.97 39.68 -3.83
N ILE A 97 5.20 38.70 -3.34
CA ILE A 97 4.55 37.68 -4.19
C ILE A 97 3.42 38.33 -4.99
N ASN A 98 2.62 39.19 -4.37
CA ASN A 98 1.56 39.93 -5.04
C ASN A 98 2.10 40.81 -6.19
N ASN A 99 3.23 41.49 -5.98
CA ASN A 99 3.89 42.26 -7.03
C ASN A 99 4.43 41.36 -8.15
N LEU A 100 4.95 40.17 -7.82
CA LEU A 100 5.42 39.18 -8.80
C LEU A 100 4.27 38.63 -9.66
N VAL A 101 3.16 38.26 -9.03
CA VAL A 101 1.95 37.72 -9.68
C VAL A 101 1.38 38.74 -10.67
N LYS A 102 1.34 40.03 -10.30
CA LYS A 102 0.90 41.11 -11.20
C LYS A 102 1.87 41.39 -12.35
N SER A 103 3.16 41.10 -12.17
CA SER A 103 4.20 41.41 -13.16
C SER A 103 4.29 40.38 -14.30
N SER A 104 3.94 39.12 -14.04
CA SER A 104 4.13 38.03 -15.01
C SER A 104 3.07 36.94 -14.88
N PHE A 105 2.47 36.58 -16.01
CA PHE A 105 1.54 35.44 -16.12
C PHE A 105 2.17 34.11 -15.67
N ILE A 106 3.48 33.92 -15.89
CA ILE A 106 4.18 32.70 -15.49
C ILE A 106 4.31 32.62 -13.97
N ALA A 107 4.53 33.77 -13.31
CA ALA A 107 4.61 33.83 -11.85
C ALA A 107 3.24 33.55 -11.20
N ASP A 108 2.16 34.09 -11.78
CA ASP A 108 0.78 33.78 -11.37
C ASP A 108 0.47 32.28 -11.47
N ALA A 109 0.77 31.66 -12.62
CA ALA A 109 0.59 30.23 -12.81
C ALA A 109 1.42 29.40 -11.82
N PHE A 110 2.67 29.78 -11.55
CA PHE A 110 3.51 29.07 -10.58
C PHE A 110 2.94 29.14 -9.16
N VAL A 111 2.51 30.31 -8.70
CA VAL A 111 1.93 30.48 -7.36
C VAL A 111 0.68 29.62 -7.20
N LYS A 112 -0.18 29.55 -8.22
CA LYS A 112 -1.37 28.68 -8.23
C LYS A 112 -1.03 27.18 -8.13
N THR A 113 0.14 26.76 -8.60
CA THR A 113 0.58 25.35 -8.52
C THR A 113 1.18 24.96 -7.17
N ILE A 114 1.57 25.91 -6.31
CA ILE A 114 2.20 25.63 -5.02
C ILE A 114 1.27 24.83 -4.11
N GLN A 115 0.00 25.24 -4.00
CA GLN A 115 -0.99 24.56 -3.17
C GLN A 115 -1.19 23.07 -3.55
N PRO A 116 -1.53 22.72 -4.81
CA PRO A 116 -1.69 21.32 -5.19
C PRO A 116 -0.38 20.52 -5.10
N MET A 117 0.78 21.13 -5.37
CA MET A 117 2.08 20.46 -5.17
C MET A 117 2.32 20.09 -3.71
N ALA A 118 2.03 20.99 -2.77
CA ALA A 118 2.16 20.71 -1.35
C ALA A 118 1.21 19.59 -0.88
N LEU A 119 -0.03 19.60 -1.37
CA LEU A 119 -1.01 18.55 -1.08
C LEU A 119 -0.57 17.17 -1.61
N VAL A 120 -0.04 17.12 -2.83
CA VAL A 120 0.55 15.89 -3.39
C VAL A 120 1.78 15.47 -2.57
N GLY A 121 2.59 16.42 -2.11
CA GLY A 121 3.72 16.17 -1.22
C GLY A 121 3.33 15.49 0.08
N ILE A 122 2.27 15.96 0.76
CA ILE A 122 1.73 15.30 1.96
C ILE A 122 1.28 13.87 1.61
N MET A 123 0.58 13.68 0.50
CA MET A 123 0.14 12.34 0.08
C MET A 123 1.30 11.39 -0.24
N LEU A 124 2.43 11.91 -0.73
CA LEU A 124 3.64 11.13 -1.03
C LEU A 124 4.38 10.68 0.22
N LEU A 125 4.19 11.36 1.36
CA LEU A 125 4.78 10.99 2.65
C LEU A 125 4.10 9.76 3.29
N LEU A 126 2.87 9.43 2.90
CA LEU A 126 2.10 8.35 3.54
C LEU A 126 2.67 6.94 3.29
N PRO A 127 2.99 6.53 2.05
CA PRO A 127 3.59 5.22 1.81
C PRO A 127 4.85 4.94 2.64
N PRO A 128 5.89 5.81 2.68
CA PRO A 128 7.06 5.55 3.51
C PRO A 128 6.71 5.56 5.00
N LEU A 129 5.78 6.39 5.47
CA LEU A 129 5.31 6.37 6.85
C LEU A 129 4.70 5.01 7.22
N PHE A 130 3.83 4.44 6.38
CA PHE A 130 3.23 3.13 6.66
C PHE A 130 4.24 1.98 6.62
N LEU A 131 5.26 2.06 5.76
CA LEU A 131 6.34 1.08 5.71
C LEU A 131 7.21 1.15 6.98
N GLY A 132 7.58 2.37 7.40
CA GLY A 132 8.33 2.59 8.64
C GLY A 132 7.55 2.15 9.88
N LEU A 133 6.23 2.39 9.90
CA LEU A 133 5.35 1.92 10.97
C LEU A 133 5.33 0.38 11.07
N GLY A 134 5.38 -0.34 9.95
CA GLY A 134 5.44 -1.80 9.97
C GLY A 134 6.80 -2.34 10.44
N VAL A 135 7.91 -1.67 10.09
CA VAL A 135 9.21 -1.98 10.72
C VAL A 135 9.14 -1.75 12.22
N TRP A 136 8.58 -0.61 12.66
CA TRP A 136 8.41 -0.30 14.08
C TRP A 136 7.42 -1.23 14.79
N GLN A 137 6.46 -1.83 14.11
CA GLN A 137 5.57 -2.82 14.71
C GLN A 137 6.27 -4.13 15.05
N GLY A 138 7.39 -4.44 14.38
CA GLY A 138 8.11 -5.70 14.56
C GLY A 138 7.73 -6.78 13.53
N CYS A 139 7.46 -6.40 12.27
CA CYS A 139 7.29 -7.38 11.18
C CYS A 139 8.57 -8.18 10.97
N HIS A 140 8.45 -9.49 10.71
CA HIS A 140 9.62 -10.37 10.54
C HIS A 140 10.25 -10.24 9.16
N SER A 141 9.45 -9.91 8.14
CA SER A 141 9.92 -9.79 6.76
C SER A 141 9.46 -8.51 6.07
N TRP A 142 10.17 -8.12 5.02
CA TRP A 142 9.80 -7.02 4.15
C TRP A 142 8.55 -7.34 3.33
N THR A 143 8.33 -8.60 2.97
CA THR A 143 7.09 -9.08 2.35
C THR A 143 5.89 -8.79 3.26
N GLU A 144 5.95 -9.20 4.52
CA GLU A 144 4.87 -8.96 5.49
C GLU A 144 4.62 -7.45 5.69
N ASN A 145 5.69 -6.68 5.84
CA ASN A 145 5.62 -5.23 5.98
C ASN A 145 4.98 -4.56 4.74
N THR A 146 5.38 -4.95 3.53
CA THR A 146 4.83 -4.44 2.27
C THR A 146 3.35 -4.77 2.14
N LEU A 147 2.95 -5.98 2.52
CA LEU A 147 1.57 -6.40 2.53
C LEU A 147 0.71 -5.59 3.54
N LEU A 148 1.26 -5.26 4.71
CA LEU A 148 0.62 -4.39 5.70
C LEU A 148 0.54 -2.94 5.22
N GLN A 149 1.62 -2.40 4.65
CA GLN A 149 1.68 -1.08 4.03
C GLN A 149 0.58 -0.93 2.97
N MET A 150 0.46 -1.90 2.07
CA MET A 150 -0.59 -1.95 1.05
C MET A 150 -1.99 -1.87 1.67
N SER A 151 -2.25 -2.66 2.71
CA SER A 151 -3.56 -2.71 3.37
C SER A 151 -3.91 -1.39 4.05
N ARG A 152 -2.96 -0.79 4.78
CA ARG A 152 -3.14 0.51 5.45
C ARG A 152 -3.37 1.62 4.45
N TYR A 153 -2.56 1.68 3.39
CA TYR A 153 -2.67 2.70 2.37
C TYR A 153 -3.93 2.56 1.51
N TYR A 154 -4.35 1.32 1.20
CA TYR A 154 -5.63 1.07 0.55
C TYR A 154 -6.82 1.55 1.40
N SER A 155 -6.86 1.20 2.69
CA SER A 155 -7.91 1.68 3.61
C SER A 155 -7.93 3.20 3.68
N PHE A 156 -6.75 3.83 3.71
CA PHE A 156 -6.61 5.27 3.67
C PHE A 156 -7.23 5.88 2.41
N GLN A 157 -6.94 5.33 1.23
CA GLN A 157 -7.48 5.82 -0.03
C GLN A 157 -9.00 5.67 -0.11
N ILE A 158 -9.55 4.54 0.33
CA ILE A 158 -11.01 4.34 0.34
C ILE A 158 -11.69 5.36 1.26
N ILE A 159 -11.18 5.57 2.47
CA ILE A 159 -11.81 6.49 3.43
C ILE A 159 -11.61 7.94 2.98
N ASN A 160 -10.37 8.38 2.77
CA ASN A 160 -10.06 9.79 2.57
C ASN A 160 -10.20 10.27 1.12
N VAL A 161 -9.90 9.43 0.12
CA VAL A 161 -9.95 9.84 -1.29
C VAL A 161 -11.31 9.53 -1.91
N LEU A 162 -11.93 8.40 -1.57
CA LEU A 162 -13.26 8.05 -2.11
C LEU A 162 -14.40 8.59 -1.24
N LEU A 163 -14.51 8.14 0.02
CA LEU A 163 -15.67 8.44 0.86
C LEU A 163 -15.71 9.91 1.31
N VAL A 164 -14.61 10.44 1.86
CA VAL A 164 -14.56 11.84 2.32
C VAL A 164 -14.81 12.79 1.16
N THR A 165 -14.16 12.63 0.00
CA THR A 165 -14.40 13.49 -1.17
C THR A 165 -15.85 13.43 -1.67
N THR A 166 -16.49 12.26 -1.59
CA THR A 166 -17.90 12.10 -1.94
C THR A 166 -18.83 12.85 -0.99
N ILE A 167 -18.52 12.84 0.31
CA ILE A 167 -19.30 13.52 1.36
C ILE A 167 -18.93 15.01 1.45
N SER A 168 -17.75 15.40 0.93
CA SER A 168 -17.12 16.69 1.20
C SER A 168 -17.90 17.93 0.76
N GLY A 169 -18.85 17.79 -0.16
CA GLY A 169 -19.75 18.87 -0.53
C GLY A 169 -20.69 19.32 0.60
N SER A 170 -20.80 18.57 1.69
CA SER A 170 -21.73 18.83 2.80
C SER A 170 -21.25 18.31 4.17
N VAL A 171 -19.94 18.14 4.42
CA VAL A 171 -19.39 17.45 5.62
C VAL A 171 -20.03 17.86 6.94
N VAL A 172 -20.16 19.16 7.19
CA VAL A 172 -20.65 19.67 8.47
C VAL A 172 -22.13 19.29 8.68
N ASN A 173 -22.96 19.45 7.64
CA ASN A 173 -24.39 19.14 7.72
C ASN A 173 -24.65 17.62 7.65
N SER A 174 -23.83 16.88 6.89
CA SER A 174 -23.98 15.43 6.71
C SER A 174 -23.54 14.65 7.95
N ILE A 175 -22.56 15.12 8.74
CA ILE A 175 -22.16 14.43 9.99
C ILE A 175 -23.29 14.50 11.03
N GLU A 176 -23.94 15.66 11.17
CA GLU A 176 -25.11 15.81 12.05
C GLU A 176 -26.26 14.89 11.59
N GLU A 177 -26.51 14.80 10.28
CA GLU A 177 -27.56 13.95 9.70
C GLU A 177 -27.25 12.44 9.87
N ILE A 178 -25.98 12.03 9.75
CA ILE A 178 -25.53 10.64 9.96
C ILE A 178 -25.63 10.22 11.43
N LEU A 179 -25.32 11.12 12.36
CA LEU A 179 -25.41 10.85 13.81
C LEU A 179 -26.86 10.73 14.29
N GLN A 180 -27.77 11.48 13.67
CA GLN A 180 -29.19 11.47 14.02
C GLN A 180 -29.94 10.31 13.35
N GLU A 181 -29.63 9.97 12.10
CA GLU A 181 -30.28 8.86 11.38
C GLU A 181 -29.27 8.03 10.55
N PRO A 182 -28.69 6.95 11.08
CA PRO A 182 -27.75 6.12 10.33
C PRO A 182 -28.37 5.48 9.08
N ALA A 183 -29.70 5.31 9.03
CA ALA A 183 -30.42 4.80 7.87
C ALA A 183 -30.45 5.79 6.68
N SER A 184 -30.44 7.10 6.93
CA SER A 184 -30.43 8.13 5.89
C SER A 184 -29.09 8.18 5.14
N THR A 185 -28.00 7.76 5.80
CA THR A 185 -26.64 7.67 5.25
C THR A 185 -26.59 6.95 3.90
N PHE A 186 -27.34 5.86 3.73
CA PHE A 186 -27.36 5.10 2.48
C PHE A 186 -27.95 5.91 1.32
N SER A 187 -29.05 6.61 1.59
CA SER A 187 -29.70 7.46 0.60
C SER A 187 -28.87 8.71 0.27
N LEU A 188 -28.17 9.27 1.26
CA LEU A 188 -27.26 10.40 1.12
C LEU A 188 -26.06 10.01 0.25
N LEU A 189 -25.43 8.88 0.54
CA LEU A 189 -24.29 8.38 -0.24
C LEU A 189 -24.72 8.11 -1.69
N GLY A 190 -25.86 7.43 -1.89
CA GLY A 190 -26.42 7.15 -3.21
C GLY A 190 -26.77 8.41 -4.02
N GLY A 191 -27.21 9.48 -3.37
CA GLY A 191 -27.51 10.76 -4.03
C GLY A 191 -26.29 11.65 -4.30
N SER A 192 -25.20 11.47 -3.55
CA SER A 192 -23.98 12.30 -3.66
C SER A 192 -22.93 11.69 -4.58
N LEU A 193 -22.80 10.35 -4.60
CA LEU A 193 -21.87 9.63 -5.47
C LEU A 193 -21.94 10.06 -6.94
N PRO A 194 -23.12 10.09 -7.60
CA PRO A 194 -23.22 10.48 -9.00
C PRO A 194 -22.74 11.92 -9.29
N ARG A 195 -22.92 12.85 -8.34
CA ARG A 195 -22.51 14.26 -8.52
C ARG A 195 -20.99 14.41 -8.63
N VAL A 196 -20.25 13.53 -7.97
CA VAL A 196 -18.77 13.55 -7.93
C VAL A 196 -18.16 12.67 -9.03
N CYS A 197 -18.97 12.03 -9.87
CA CYS A 197 -18.49 11.15 -10.94
C CYS A 197 -17.52 11.85 -11.90
N ALA A 198 -17.84 13.07 -12.34
CA ALA A 198 -16.98 13.84 -13.24
C ALA A 198 -15.59 14.10 -12.63
N PHE A 199 -15.52 14.38 -11.33
CA PHE A 199 -14.26 14.53 -10.60
C PHE A 199 -13.43 13.24 -10.64
N PHE A 200 -14.04 12.08 -10.37
CA PHE A 200 -13.33 10.80 -10.40
C PHE A 200 -12.93 10.38 -11.82
N CYS A 201 -13.71 10.70 -12.85
CA CYS A 201 -13.28 10.55 -14.24
C CYS A 201 -12.00 11.33 -14.54
N CYS A 202 -11.99 12.62 -14.18
CA CYS A 202 -10.81 13.47 -14.33
C CYS A 202 -9.63 12.96 -13.50
N TYR A 203 -9.88 12.44 -12.30
CA TYR A 203 -8.86 11.83 -11.45
C TYR A 203 -8.19 10.62 -12.13
N VAL A 204 -8.97 9.69 -12.66
CA VAL A 204 -8.44 8.51 -13.37
C VAL A 204 -7.72 8.94 -14.64
N PHE A 205 -8.26 9.91 -15.38
CA PHE A 205 -7.61 10.45 -16.58
C PHE A 205 -6.25 11.10 -16.24
N MET A 206 -6.19 11.89 -15.17
CA MET A 206 -4.94 12.50 -14.70
C MET A 206 -3.94 11.44 -14.24
N LYS A 207 -4.40 10.38 -13.58
CA LYS A 207 -3.55 9.22 -13.24
C LYS A 207 -2.98 8.54 -14.48
N ALA A 208 -3.79 8.39 -15.53
CA ALA A 208 -3.37 7.76 -16.78
C ALA A 208 -2.35 8.60 -17.56
N PHE A 209 -2.59 9.91 -17.73
CA PHE A 209 -1.78 10.77 -18.60
C PHE A 209 -0.69 11.56 -17.88
N ALA A 210 -0.82 11.83 -16.59
CA ALA A 210 0.22 12.50 -15.81
C ALA A 210 0.93 11.53 -14.86
N GLY A 211 0.18 10.67 -14.16
CA GLY A 211 0.75 9.73 -13.19
C GLY A 211 1.69 8.69 -13.81
N LEU A 212 1.18 7.91 -14.76
CA LEU A 212 1.97 6.84 -15.39
C LEU A 212 3.17 7.37 -16.19
N PRO A 213 3.08 8.46 -16.99
CA PRO A 213 4.24 9.01 -17.65
C PRO A 213 5.26 9.62 -16.69
N LEU A 214 4.82 10.25 -15.59
CA LEU A 214 5.75 10.72 -14.55
C LEU A 214 6.53 9.56 -13.93
N GLU A 215 5.89 8.41 -13.74
CA GLU A 215 6.55 7.20 -13.28
C GLU A 215 7.50 6.64 -14.35
N LEU A 216 7.09 6.63 -15.63
CA LEU A 216 7.93 6.20 -16.75
C LEU A 216 9.21 7.04 -16.85
N CYS A 217 9.10 8.36 -16.73
CA CYS A 217 10.22 9.28 -16.69
C CYS A 217 10.99 9.26 -15.36
N ARG A 218 10.52 8.47 -14.37
CA ARG A 218 11.04 8.42 -13.00
C ARG A 218 11.18 9.81 -12.36
N GLY A 219 10.19 10.68 -12.57
CA GLY A 219 10.24 12.08 -12.16
C GLY A 219 10.44 12.26 -10.65
N VAL A 220 9.86 11.38 -9.82
CA VAL A 220 10.07 11.40 -8.36
C VAL A 220 11.53 11.08 -8.01
N ALA A 221 12.14 10.07 -8.64
CA ALA A 221 13.54 9.72 -8.41
C ALA A 221 14.49 10.84 -8.88
N ALA A 222 14.15 11.53 -9.98
CA ALA A 222 14.91 12.69 -10.45
C ALA A 222 14.83 13.87 -9.48
N ALA A 223 13.64 14.13 -8.92
CA ALA A 223 13.46 15.15 -7.88
C ALA A 223 14.26 14.80 -6.61
N GLN A 224 14.21 13.54 -6.16
CA GLN A 224 15.00 13.06 -5.02
C GLN A 224 16.50 13.17 -5.25
N GLN A 225 16.98 12.82 -6.45
CA GLN A 225 18.39 12.98 -6.81
C GLN A 225 18.81 14.46 -6.78
N THR A 226 17.97 15.34 -7.32
CA THR A 226 18.25 16.79 -7.35
C THR A 226 18.33 17.35 -5.94
N LEU A 227 17.40 16.94 -5.07
CA LEU A 227 17.41 17.33 -3.66
C LEU A 227 18.63 16.76 -2.91
N LYS A 228 19.00 15.50 -3.16
CA LYS A 228 20.20 14.88 -2.58
C LYS A 228 21.46 15.64 -2.99
N ARG A 229 21.57 16.05 -4.26
CA ARG A 229 22.71 16.84 -4.78
C ARG A 229 22.78 18.24 -4.17
N LEU A 230 21.63 18.85 -3.88
CA LEU A 230 21.59 20.16 -3.24
C LEU A 230 22.05 20.10 -1.78
N ILE A 231 21.64 19.07 -1.04
CA ILE A 231 21.97 18.89 0.38
C ILE A 231 23.41 18.37 0.56
N TYR A 232 23.85 17.47 -0.31
CA TYR A 232 25.15 16.81 -0.22
C TYR A 232 25.91 16.87 -1.57
N PRO A 233 26.49 18.04 -1.92
CA PRO A 233 27.16 18.24 -3.21
C PRO A 233 28.50 17.49 -3.34
N SER A 234 29.16 17.18 -2.22
CA SER A 234 30.52 16.59 -2.18
C SER A 234 30.55 15.05 -2.17
N ALA A 235 29.46 14.38 -2.59
CA ALA A 235 29.34 12.93 -2.54
C ALA A 235 30.26 12.20 -3.54
N THR A 236 31.03 11.23 -3.04
CA THR A 236 31.81 10.28 -3.85
C THR A 236 30.89 9.35 -4.67
N GLN A 237 31.37 8.75 -5.76
CA GLN A 237 30.53 7.86 -6.59
C GLN A 237 29.97 6.65 -5.82
N GLN A 238 30.66 6.16 -4.78
CA GLN A 238 30.15 5.11 -3.89
C GLN A 238 29.08 5.66 -2.94
N ASP A 239 29.28 6.82 -2.31
CA ASP A 239 28.28 7.48 -1.44
C ASP A 239 27.00 7.87 -2.19
N ARG A 240 27.10 8.08 -3.50
CA ARG A 240 25.94 8.36 -4.36
C ARG A 240 25.00 7.17 -4.45
N LYS A 241 25.51 5.93 -4.40
CA LYS A 241 24.70 4.70 -4.46
C LYS A 241 23.92 4.44 -3.17
N HIS A 242 24.41 4.88 -2.02
CA HIS A 242 23.70 4.74 -0.75
C HIS A 242 22.53 5.71 -0.64
N ALA A 243 21.41 5.28 -0.05
CA ALA A 243 20.34 6.22 0.30
C ALA A 243 20.82 7.11 1.45
N PHE A 244 20.52 8.41 1.38
CA PHE A 244 20.80 9.35 2.46
C PHE A 244 19.49 10.02 2.84
N LEU A 245 19.03 9.84 4.08
CA LEU A 245 17.78 10.42 4.59
C LEU A 245 16.54 10.02 3.75
N GLY A 246 16.47 8.78 3.28
CA GLY A 246 15.45 8.29 2.34
C GLY A 246 15.52 8.86 0.91
N LEU A 247 16.48 9.76 0.62
CA LEU A 247 16.71 10.29 -0.72
C LEU A 247 17.62 9.36 -1.51
N ARG A 248 17.16 9.01 -2.72
CA ARG A 248 17.86 8.06 -3.56
C ARG A 248 18.28 8.64 -4.90
N ASP A 249 19.39 8.12 -5.39
CA ASP A 249 19.90 8.46 -6.71
C ASP A 249 19.15 7.66 -7.79
N ILE A 250 19.02 8.23 -8.99
CA ILE A 250 18.41 7.57 -10.15
C ILE A 250 19.15 6.26 -10.47
N ALA A 251 20.48 6.24 -10.27
CA ALA A 251 21.35 5.09 -10.51
C ALA A 251 21.11 3.91 -9.57
N GLY A 252 20.43 4.11 -8.44
CA GLY A 252 20.02 3.04 -7.51
C GLY A 252 18.50 2.96 -7.39
N PRO A 253 17.77 2.45 -8.40
CA PRO A 253 16.30 2.40 -8.45
C PRO A 253 15.65 1.48 -7.43
N GLY A 254 16.39 0.52 -6.83
CA GLY A 254 15.93 -0.50 -5.89
C GLY A 254 14.71 -1.29 -6.33
N TRP A 255 13.94 -1.77 -5.36
CA TRP A 255 12.74 -2.53 -5.65
C TRP A 255 11.58 -1.66 -6.15
N PHE A 256 10.66 -2.33 -6.82
CA PHE A 256 9.35 -1.81 -7.09
C PHE A 256 8.49 -1.87 -5.81
N SER A 257 7.92 -0.74 -5.39
CA SER A 257 7.06 -0.69 -4.20
C SER A 257 5.66 -1.24 -4.52
N PHE A 258 5.52 -2.56 -4.51
CA PHE A 258 4.25 -3.25 -4.75
C PHE A 258 3.13 -2.76 -3.83
N GLY A 259 3.44 -2.42 -2.57
CA GLY A 259 2.44 -1.92 -1.63
C GLY A 259 1.87 -0.54 -1.99
N LYS A 260 2.71 0.38 -2.46
CA LYS A 260 2.30 1.74 -2.87
C LYS A 260 1.47 1.69 -4.16
N TYR A 261 2.04 1.12 -5.22
CA TYR A 261 1.38 1.10 -6.54
C TYR A 261 0.14 0.19 -6.51
N GLY A 262 0.24 -0.98 -5.87
CA GLY A 262 -0.88 -1.90 -5.73
C GLY A 262 -2.11 -1.29 -5.04
N ALA A 263 -1.92 -0.47 -4.01
CA ALA A 263 -3.04 0.25 -3.39
C ALA A 263 -3.63 1.31 -4.32
N GLN A 264 -2.79 2.12 -4.98
CA GLN A 264 -3.24 3.16 -5.92
C GLN A 264 -4.04 2.59 -7.11
N ASP A 265 -3.57 1.48 -7.68
CA ASP A 265 -4.23 0.85 -8.82
C ASP A 265 -5.55 0.20 -8.38
N LEU A 266 -5.58 -0.40 -7.18
CA LEU A 266 -6.82 -0.92 -6.58
C LEU A 266 -7.86 0.18 -6.35
N LEU A 267 -7.45 1.40 -5.99
CA LEU A 267 -8.38 2.52 -5.90
C LEU A 267 -9.02 2.83 -7.26
N VAL A 268 -8.24 2.80 -8.36
CA VAL A 268 -8.78 2.98 -9.71
C VAL A 268 -9.78 1.87 -10.05
N VAL A 269 -9.49 0.61 -9.69
CA VAL A 269 -10.44 -0.51 -9.84
C VAL A 269 -11.73 -0.22 -9.07
N VAL A 270 -11.63 0.23 -7.81
CA VAL A 270 -12.81 0.50 -6.98
C VAL A 270 -13.65 1.63 -7.55
N VAL A 271 -13.02 2.73 -7.95
CA VAL A 271 -13.69 3.87 -8.58
C VAL A 271 -14.40 3.42 -9.85
N MET A 272 -13.71 2.69 -10.73
CA MET A 272 -14.30 2.17 -11.95
C MET A 272 -15.51 1.27 -11.67
N MET A 273 -15.40 0.33 -10.72
CA MET A 273 -16.49 -0.56 -10.36
C MET A 273 -17.69 0.19 -9.77
N VAL A 274 -17.47 1.12 -8.84
CA VAL A 274 -18.56 1.89 -8.22
C VAL A 274 -19.30 2.74 -9.25
N TYR A 275 -18.58 3.34 -10.20
CA TYR A 275 -19.17 4.25 -11.17
C TYR A 275 -19.65 3.60 -12.47
N VAL A 276 -19.27 2.36 -12.79
CA VAL A 276 -19.63 1.70 -14.06
C VAL A 276 -21.13 1.71 -14.35
N VAL A 277 -21.96 1.58 -13.31
CA VAL A 277 -23.42 1.57 -13.46
C VAL A 277 -24.05 2.94 -13.36
N MET A 278 -23.42 3.86 -12.61
CA MET A 278 -23.92 5.24 -12.50
C MET A 278 -23.62 6.06 -13.74
N SER A 279 -22.42 5.90 -14.29
CA SER A 279 -21.92 6.57 -15.49
C SER A 279 -20.93 5.65 -16.20
N PRO A 280 -21.35 4.95 -17.27
CA PRO A 280 -20.48 4.01 -17.98
C PRO A 280 -19.28 4.70 -18.67
N VAL A 281 -19.30 6.03 -18.79
CA VAL A 281 -18.20 6.83 -19.35
C VAL A 281 -16.88 6.60 -18.60
N VAL A 282 -16.93 6.22 -17.31
CA VAL A 282 -15.73 5.93 -16.48
C VAL A 282 -14.90 4.77 -17.03
N LEU A 283 -15.51 3.87 -17.82
CA LEU A 283 -14.79 2.76 -18.45
C LEU A 283 -13.73 3.23 -19.44
N VAL A 284 -13.94 4.37 -20.11
CA VAL A 284 -12.98 4.92 -21.09
C VAL A 284 -11.66 5.31 -20.41
N PRO A 285 -11.62 6.21 -19.40
CA PRO A 285 -10.38 6.52 -18.70
C PRO A 285 -9.82 5.32 -17.95
N GLY A 286 -10.67 4.41 -17.44
CA GLY A 286 -10.22 3.16 -16.80
C GLY A 286 -9.46 2.24 -17.75
N LEU A 287 -9.99 2.01 -18.95
CA LEU A 287 -9.33 1.19 -19.98
C LEU A 287 -8.01 1.82 -20.43
N LEU A 288 -7.99 3.14 -20.62
CA LEU A 288 -6.76 3.86 -20.96
C LEU A 288 -5.70 3.72 -19.85
N PHE A 289 -6.10 3.88 -18.59
CA PHE A 289 -5.20 3.72 -17.44
C PHE A 289 -4.55 2.32 -17.42
N PHE A 290 -5.34 1.25 -17.51
CA PHE A 290 -4.78 -0.11 -17.48
C PHE A 290 -3.98 -0.47 -18.74
N SER A 291 -4.38 0.05 -19.91
CA SER A 291 -3.64 -0.20 -21.17
C SER A 291 -2.26 0.46 -21.15
N ILE A 292 -2.19 1.74 -20.76
CA ILE A 292 -0.93 2.46 -20.61
C ILE A 292 -0.11 1.85 -19.47
N GLY A 293 -0.76 1.54 -18.33
CA GLY A 293 -0.11 0.96 -17.16
C GLY A 293 0.54 -0.38 -17.44
N SER A 294 -0.10 -1.24 -18.25
CA SER A 294 0.47 -2.53 -18.66
C SER A 294 1.80 -2.36 -19.39
N VAL A 295 1.90 -1.38 -20.29
CA VAL A 295 3.14 -1.10 -21.03
C VAL A 295 4.20 -0.47 -20.12
N VAL A 296 3.82 0.53 -19.31
CA VAL A 296 4.73 1.27 -18.42
C VAL A 296 5.32 0.36 -17.35
N TYR A 297 4.48 -0.38 -16.61
CA TYR A 297 4.95 -1.26 -15.54
C TYR A 297 5.77 -2.43 -16.10
N ARG A 298 5.41 -2.99 -17.26
CA ARG A 298 6.23 -4.03 -17.89
C ARG A 298 7.62 -3.51 -18.27
N HIS A 299 7.70 -2.31 -18.84
CA HIS A 299 8.99 -1.70 -19.15
C HIS A 299 9.83 -1.48 -17.88
N GLN A 300 9.23 -0.93 -16.83
CA GLN A 300 9.92 -0.64 -15.57
C GLN A 300 10.40 -1.90 -14.84
N LEU A 301 9.58 -2.95 -14.79
CA LEU A 301 9.95 -4.21 -14.15
C LEU A 301 11.07 -4.95 -14.92
N LEU A 302 11.16 -4.77 -16.24
CA LEU A 302 12.20 -5.40 -17.05
C LEU A 302 13.54 -4.64 -17.09
N PHE A 303 13.49 -3.30 -17.07
CA PHE A 303 14.68 -2.48 -17.35
C PHE A 303 15.15 -1.58 -16.19
N VAL A 304 14.31 -1.35 -15.17
CA VAL A 304 14.60 -0.36 -14.14
C VAL A 304 14.73 -0.97 -12.75
N TYR A 305 13.71 -1.70 -12.30
CA TYR A 305 13.65 -2.16 -10.91
C TYR A 305 14.37 -3.50 -10.72
N GLU A 306 15.03 -3.63 -9.58
CA GLU A 306 15.73 -4.85 -9.19
C GLU A 306 14.85 -5.65 -8.19
N PRO A 307 14.61 -6.96 -8.44
CA PRO A 307 13.93 -7.81 -7.47
C PRO A 307 14.86 -8.09 -6.29
N LEU A 308 14.59 -7.46 -5.15
CA LEU A 308 15.38 -7.58 -3.92
C LEU A 308 15.07 -8.87 -3.13
N PHE A 309 13.82 -9.31 -3.17
CA PHE A 309 13.34 -10.55 -2.57
C PHE A 309 12.19 -11.13 -3.39
N GLU A 310 11.95 -12.44 -3.26
CA GLU A 310 10.81 -13.12 -3.85
C GLU A 310 9.73 -13.40 -2.79
N SER A 311 8.49 -13.01 -3.07
CA SER A 311 7.36 -13.18 -2.13
C SER A 311 6.50 -14.40 -2.44
N GLY A 312 6.71 -15.06 -3.59
CA GLY A 312 5.95 -16.26 -3.97
C GLY A 312 4.47 -16.00 -4.27
N GLY A 313 4.09 -14.74 -4.56
CA GLY A 313 2.72 -14.39 -4.93
C GLY A 313 1.76 -14.15 -3.75
N LEU A 314 2.26 -14.01 -2.51
CA LEU A 314 1.46 -13.74 -1.31
C LEU A 314 0.59 -12.46 -1.38
N LEU A 315 0.89 -11.57 -2.33
CA LEU A 315 0.10 -10.37 -2.65
C LEU A 315 -1.27 -10.70 -3.26
N TRP A 316 -1.38 -11.75 -4.07
CA TRP A 316 -2.58 -12.03 -4.89
C TRP A 316 -3.87 -12.24 -4.07
N PRO A 317 -3.88 -13.04 -2.98
CA PRO A 317 -5.06 -13.19 -2.14
C PRO A 317 -5.53 -11.87 -1.50
N ARG A 318 -4.64 -10.89 -1.33
CA ARG A 318 -5.03 -9.55 -0.85
C ARG A 318 -5.71 -8.76 -1.96
N PHE A 319 -5.12 -8.71 -3.17
CA PHE A 319 -5.75 -8.06 -4.33
C PHE A 319 -7.14 -8.61 -4.61
N TYR A 320 -7.29 -9.93 -4.70
CA TYR A 320 -8.57 -10.58 -4.99
C TYR A 320 -9.67 -10.19 -3.98
N ARG A 321 -9.34 -10.17 -2.68
CA ARG A 321 -10.29 -9.74 -1.64
C ARG A 321 -10.69 -8.28 -1.77
N ARG A 322 -9.79 -7.39 -2.19
CA ARG A 322 -10.10 -5.97 -2.41
C ARG A 322 -10.93 -5.76 -3.67
N ILE A 323 -10.69 -6.52 -4.73
CA ILE A 323 -11.54 -6.50 -5.93
C ILE A 323 -12.96 -6.96 -5.60
N LEU A 324 -13.12 -8.09 -4.87
CA LEU A 324 -14.44 -8.52 -4.41
C LEU A 324 -15.12 -7.48 -3.50
N PHE A 325 -14.35 -6.82 -2.63
CA PHE A 325 -14.87 -5.71 -1.84
C PHE A 325 -15.36 -4.55 -2.71
N SER A 326 -14.71 -4.25 -3.84
CA SER A 326 -15.19 -3.20 -4.76
C SER A 326 -16.53 -3.55 -5.41
N VAL A 327 -16.74 -4.83 -5.76
CA VAL A 327 -18.02 -5.32 -6.28
C VAL A 327 -19.11 -5.20 -5.21
N PHE A 328 -18.80 -5.62 -3.99
CA PHE A 328 -19.71 -5.45 -2.85
C PHE A 328 -20.05 -3.97 -2.60
N LEU A 329 -19.06 -3.08 -2.62
CA LEU A 329 -19.25 -1.64 -2.46
C LEU A 329 -20.13 -1.05 -3.59
N THR A 330 -19.96 -1.54 -4.81
CA THR A 330 -20.79 -1.14 -5.96
C THR A 330 -22.26 -1.53 -5.76
N GLN A 331 -22.52 -2.77 -5.36
CA GLN A 331 -23.88 -3.23 -5.06
C GLN A 331 -24.49 -2.47 -3.88
N PHE A 332 -23.69 -2.19 -2.85
CA PHE A 332 -24.13 -1.43 -1.69
C PHE A 332 -24.51 0.02 -2.03
N THR A 333 -23.70 0.67 -2.86
CA THR A 333 -23.99 2.03 -3.33
C THR A 333 -25.19 2.09 -4.28
N MET A 334 -25.43 1.05 -5.09
CA MET A 334 -26.67 0.91 -5.87
C MET A 334 -27.91 0.85 -4.99
N VAL A 335 -27.87 0.07 -3.91
CA VAL A 335 -28.98 0.02 -2.94
C VAL A 335 -29.29 1.43 -2.46
N GLY A 336 -28.27 2.18 -2.02
CA GLY A 336 -28.43 3.57 -1.60
C GLY A 336 -29.08 4.47 -2.67
N LEU A 337 -28.65 4.34 -3.94
CA LEU A 337 -29.20 5.11 -5.05
C LEU A 337 -30.67 4.75 -5.35
N PHE A 338 -31.03 3.46 -5.39
CA PHE A 338 -32.41 3.04 -5.66
C PHE A 338 -33.37 3.48 -4.56
N PHE A 339 -32.95 3.41 -3.29
CA PHE A 339 -33.73 3.92 -2.17
C PHE A 339 -33.92 5.44 -2.27
N SER A 340 -32.88 6.19 -2.62
CA SER A 340 -32.96 7.64 -2.85
C SER A 340 -33.94 8.01 -3.98
N LYS A 341 -34.05 7.16 -5.01
CA LYS A 341 -34.99 7.32 -6.14
C LYS A 341 -36.38 6.70 -5.91
N LYS A 342 -36.69 6.21 -4.70
CA LYS A 342 -37.95 5.52 -4.34
C LYS A 342 -38.23 4.24 -5.14
N ALA A 343 -37.19 3.61 -5.71
CA ALA A 343 -37.26 2.38 -6.48
C ALA A 343 -37.03 1.15 -5.56
N TYR A 344 -37.95 0.91 -4.63
CA TYR A 344 -37.74 -0.04 -3.54
C TYR A 344 -37.59 -1.49 -4.01
N MET A 345 -38.34 -1.93 -5.02
CA MET A 345 -38.25 -3.31 -5.54
C MET A 345 -36.86 -3.63 -6.09
N GLN A 346 -36.29 -2.72 -6.88
CA GLN A 346 -34.92 -2.82 -7.38
C GLN A 346 -33.91 -2.80 -6.22
N GLY A 347 -34.13 -1.93 -5.24
CA GLY A 347 -33.32 -1.85 -4.02
C GLY A 347 -33.25 -3.19 -3.26
N TYR A 348 -34.40 -3.82 -2.98
CA TYR A 348 -34.45 -5.12 -2.30
C TYR A 348 -33.77 -6.23 -3.11
N LEU A 349 -33.95 -6.26 -4.44
CA LEU A 349 -33.28 -7.24 -5.30
C LEU A 349 -31.76 -7.07 -5.26
N THR A 350 -31.26 -5.83 -5.32
CA THR A 350 -29.82 -5.57 -5.21
C THR A 350 -29.26 -5.87 -3.82
N LEU A 351 -30.06 -5.69 -2.77
CA LEU A 351 -29.67 -6.09 -1.42
C LEU A 351 -29.51 -7.61 -1.33
N ALA A 352 -30.42 -8.39 -1.92
CA ALA A 352 -30.28 -9.84 -2.01
C ALA A 352 -29.01 -10.25 -2.78
N LEU A 353 -28.70 -9.57 -3.89
CA LEU A 353 -27.46 -9.80 -4.65
C LEU A 353 -26.20 -9.49 -3.82
N SER A 354 -26.23 -8.44 -3.00
CA SER A 354 -25.12 -8.11 -2.09
C SER A 354 -24.89 -9.17 -1.02
N ALA A 355 -25.96 -9.80 -0.51
CA ALA A 355 -25.87 -10.91 0.42
C ALA A 355 -25.25 -12.15 -0.24
N VAL A 356 -25.64 -12.48 -1.48
CA VAL A 356 -25.03 -13.57 -2.26
C VAL A 356 -23.53 -13.32 -2.48
N THR A 357 -23.17 -12.10 -2.83
CA THR A 357 -21.76 -11.71 -3.04
C THR A 357 -20.95 -11.81 -1.75
N TYR A 358 -21.53 -11.43 -0.61
CA TYR A 358 -20.92 -11.60 0.70
C TYR A 358 -20.73 -13.08 1.06
N LEU A 359 -21.73 -13.92 0.85
CA LEU A 359 -21.62 -15.37 1.07
C LEU A 359 -20.53 -16.00 0.18
N TYR A 360 -20.45 -15.58 -1.09
CA TYR A 360 -19.38 -15.99 -2.00
C TYR A 360 -18.01 -15.56 -1.47
N GLN A 361 -17.86 -14.31 -1.01
CA GLN A 361 -16.62 -13.83 -0.43
C GLN A 361 -16.23 -14.63 0.82
N VAL A 362 -17.17 -14.95 1.71
CA VAL A 362 -16.92 -15.79 2.88
C VAL A 362 -16.46 -17.19 2.44
N ARG A 363 -17.14 -17.80 1.46
CA ARG A 363 -16.77 -19.12 0.93
C ARG A 363 -15.36 -19.11 0.33
N MET A 364 -15.04 -18.11 -0.48
CA MET A 364 -13.70 -17.94 -1.07
C MET A 364 -12.65 -17.67 0.00
N LYS A 365 -12.98 -16.90 1.04
CA LYS A 365 -12.09 -16.64 2.17
C LYS A 365 -11.73 -17.94 2.88
N THR A 366 -12.73 -18.78 3.15
CA THR A 366 -12.57 -20.08 3.80
C THR A 366 -11.75 -21.05 2.95
N LEU A 367 -11.95 -21.05 1.63
CA LEU A 367 -11.23 -21.93 0.72
C LEU A 367 -9.76 -21.52 0.51
N TYR A 368 -9.51 -20.23 0.27
CA TYR A 368 -8.24 -19.76 -0.28
C TYR A 368 -7.42 -18.86 0.66
N THR A 369 -7.98 -18.34 1.74
CA THR A 369 -7.29 -17.32 2.56
C THR A 369 -7.25 -17.57 4.06
N THR A 370 -7.94 -18.59 4.55
CA THR A 370 -7.75 -19.05 5.94
C THR A 370 -6.32 -19.56 6.11
N SER A 371 -5.74 -19.42 7.31
CA SER A 371 -4.36 -19.88 7.61
C SER A 371 -4.12 -21.37 7.33
N SER A 372 -5.15 -22.17 7.04
CA SER A 372 -5.03 -23.56 6.58
C SER A 372 -5.05 -23.72 5.05
N SER A 373 -4.98 -22.62 4.29
CA SER A 373 -5.13 -22.62 2.84
C SER A 373 -3.80 -22.80 2.11
N VAL A 374 -3.89 -23.45 0.94
CA VAL A 374 -2.85 -23.63 -0.09
C VAL A 374 -2.07 -22.34 -0.42
N ALA A 375 -2.70 -21.17 -0.27
CA ALA A 375 -2.05 -19.90 -0.59
C ALA A 375 -1.03 -19.41 0.46
N HIS A 376 -1.04 -19.95 1.68
CA HIS A 376 -0.11 -19.54 2.75
C HIS A 376 0.89 -20.64 3.13
N HIS A 377 0.55 -21.90 2.88
CA HIS A 377 1.38 -23.04 3.24
C HIS A 377 1.58 -23.98 2.06
N LEU A 378 2.77 -24.55 1.97
CA LEU A 378 3.11 -25.53 0.95
C LEU A 378 2.31 -26.83 1.18
N PRO A 379 1.52 -27.31 0.19
CA PRO A 379 0.84 -28.59 0.30
C PRO A 379 1.82 -29.76 0.38
N MET A 380 1.46 -30.77 1.17
CA MET A 380 2.32 -31.94 1.40
C MET A 380 2.67 -32.70 0.12
N GLU A 381 1.73 -32.82 -0.82
CA GLU A 381 1.97 -33.48 -2.12
C GLU A 381 3.01 -32.74 -2.97
N LEU A 382 3.00 -31.41 -2.92
CA LEU A 382 3.99 -30.60 -3.65
C LEU A 382 5.35 -30.66 -2.95
N ALA A 383 5.35 -30.65 -1.61
CA ALA A 383 6.57 -30.81 -0.82
C ALA A 383 7.24 -32.16 -1.08
N SER A 384 6.48 -33.27 -1.15
CA SER A 384 7.03 -34.60 -1.43
C SER A 384 7.58 -34.71 -2.85
N ARG A 385 6.91 -34.13 -3.84
CA ARG A 385 7.45 -34.05 -5.22
C ARG A 385 8.72 -33.21 -5.28
N GLY A 386 8.75 -32.08 -4.57
CA GLY A 386 9.94 -31.25 -4.45
C GLY A 386 11.11 -32.00 -3.80
N ASP A 387 10.83 -32.84 -2.81
CA ASP A 387 11.85 -33.69 -2.19
C ASP A 387 12.41 -34.74 -3.15
N GLU A 388 11.58 -35.34 -4.01
CA GLU A 388 12.04 -36.28 -5.05
C GLU A 388 12.97 -35.60 -6.07
N GLU A 389 12.70 -34.33 -6.41
CA GLU A 389 13.52 -33.52 -7.33
C GLU A 389 14.81 -32.99 -6.65
N ALA A 390 14.75 -32.64 -5.36
CA ALA A 390 15.82 -31.96 -4.63
C ALA A 390 16.98 -32.88 -4.18
N ILE A 391 16.83 -34.21 -4.24
CA ILE A 391 17.90 -35.18 -3.89
C ILE A 391 19.20 -34.96 -4.71
N LEU A 392 19.17 -34.13 -5.76
CA LEU A 392 20.30 -33.84 -6.64
C LEU A 392 21.20 -32.66 -6.20
N ASP A 393 20.75 -31.74 -5.34
CA ASP A 393 21.50 -30.53 -4.96
C ASP A 393 21.61 -30.36 -3.42
N GLU A 394 22.63 -30.97 -2.80
CA GLU A 394 22.87 -30.85 -1.35
C GLU A 394 23.65 -29.55 -1.04
N VAL A 395 22.94 -28.44 -0.86
CA VAL A 395 23.51 -27.14 -0.44
C VAL A 395 23.09 -26.82 1.00
N ASP A 396 24.08 -26.53 1.88
CA ASP A 396 23.82 -26.11 3.26
C ASP A 396 23.27 -24.67 3.32
N ASP A 397 21.95 -24.55 3.18
CA ASP A 397 21.23 -23.27 3.16
C ASP A 397 21.20 -22.54 4.52
N LEU A 398 21.48 -23.22 5.64
CA LEU A 398 21.38 -22.61 6.97
C LEU A 398 22.47 -21.56 7.20
N SER A 399 23.63 -21.73 6.55
CA SER A 399 24.73 -20.76 6.53
C SER A 399 24.30 -19.37 6.03
N ARG A 400 23.25 -19.30 5.20
CA ARG A 400 22.69 -18.05 4.69
C ARG A 400 21.88 -17.29 5.74
N TYR A 401 21.41 -17.94 6.81
CA TYR A 401 20.63 -17.30 7.88
C TYR A 401 21.51 -16.79 9.02
N VAL A 402 22.67 -16.23 8.68
CA VAL A 402 23.56 -15.52 9.62
C VAL A 402 23.35 -14.03 9.48
N GLN A 403 23.32 -13.32 10.63
CA GLN A 403 23.18 -11.87 10.65
C GLN A 403 24.27 -11.23 9.76
N PRO A 404 23.91 -10.29 8.86
CA PRO A 404 24.83 -9.73 7.88
C PRO A 404 26.09 -9.14 8.49
N SER A 405 25.98 -8.48 9.64
CA SER A 405 27.10 -7.89 10.38
C SER A 405 28.11 -8.91 10.91
N LEU A 406 27.77 -10.20 10.90
CA LEU A 406 28.62 -11.31 11.35
C LEU A 406 29.20 -12.12 10.18
N ARG A 407 28.85 -11.80 8.93
CA ARG A 407 29.42 -12.45 7.74
C ARG A 407 30.80 -11.90 7.44
N SER A 408 31.72 -12.76 7.01
CA SER A 408 33.06 -12.37 6.57
C SER A 408 33.01 -11.54 5.28
N ASP A 409 33.88 -10.54 5.15
CA ASP A 409 33.87 -9.50 4.10
C ASP A 409 33.78 -9.97 2.64
N GLY A 410 34.05 -11.24 2.35
CA GLY A 410 33.86 -11.83 1.01
C GLY A 410 32.39 -12.00 0.57
N ASP A 411 31.43 -11.95 1.50
CA ASP A 411 30.00 -12.23 1.25
C ASP A 411 29.12 -10.95 1.33
N ASN A 412 29.73 -9.80 1.61
CA ASN A 412 29.07 -8.53 1.93
C ASN A 412 28.63 -7.71 0.69
N GLY A 413 28.90 -8.20 -0.52
CA GLY A 413 28.70 -7.45 -1.76
C GLY A 413 27.24 -7.13 -2.11
N VAL A 414 26.27 -7.82 -1.49
CA VAL A 414 24.85 -7.73 -1.86
C VAL A 414 24.03 -6.84 -0.91
N GLU A 415 24.52 -6.58 0.31
CA GLU A 415 23.65 -6.09 1.40
C GLU A 415 23.91 -4.66 1.86
N ALA A 416 24.96 -4.01 1.36
CA ALA A 416 25.09 -2.55 1.43
C ALA A 416 23.89 -1.79 0.81
N ALA A 417 22.96 -2.50 0.16
CA ALA A 417 21.69 -2.00 -0.37
C ALA A 417 20.48 -2.22 0.56
N SER A 418 20.37 -3.29 1.37
CA SER A 418 19.11 -3.62 2.08
C SER A 418 18.90 -2.79 3.36
N GLU A 419 19.94 -2.65 4.20
CA GLU A 419 19.84 -1.88 5.46
C GLU A 419 19.83 -0.36 5.22
N THR A 420 20.46 0.11 4.16
CA THR A 420 20.38 1.52 3.73
C THR A 420 19.06 1.87 3.04
N VAL A 421 18.28 0.89 2.57
CA VAL A 421 16.95 1.13 1.98
C VAL A 421 15.88 1.36 3.04
N ALA A 422 16.17 1.04 4.32
CA ALA A 422 15.24 1.12 5.44
C ALA A 422 15.23 2.48 6.18
N LEU A 423 16.16 3.39 5.88
CA LEU A 423 16.27 4.75 6.41
C LEU A 423 16.39 5.77 5.28
#